data_AF-A0AAV3ZF18-F1
#
_entry.id   AF-A0AAV3ZF18-F1
#
_cell.length_a   1.000
_cell.length_b   1.000
_cell.length_c   1.000
_cell.angle_alpha   90.00
_cell.angle_beta   90.00
_cell.angle_gamma   90.00
#
_symmetry.space_group_name_H-M   'P 1'
#
loop_
_entity.id
_entity.type
_entity.pdbx_description
1 polymer ?
#
loop_
_entity_poly.entity_id
_entity_poly.type
_entity_poly.pdbx_seq_one_letter_code
_entity_poly.pdbx_strand_id
1 'polypeptide(L)'
;MMFISSWYYALVAMFIAFVIYRYIEYKGAEQEWGDGIRGLAMSAARYSLLRLQSGPPHTKNWRPQLLLLMKLDDKLEPKYPKMVLFCSQLKAAGLYIRIQNAGLGGLRHNSVVVGWPYGWRHDANTKSFRTFLDTVRNVEAAKMALLVPKGINQFPEQGTKVRGTIDVWWIVHILFVHSYDSYREKPQGLGVGKVG
;
A
#
# COMPACT_ATOMS: atom_id res chain seq x y z
N MET A 1 24.28 12.99 42.02
CA MET A 1 24.54 14.05 43.02
C MET A 1 23.37 15.02 43.22
N MET A 2 22.65 15.49 42.18
CA MET A 2 21.56 16.50 42.34
C MET A 2 20.29 15.99 43.07
N PHE A 3 19.90 14.72 42.92
CA PHE A 3 18.72 14.16 43.62
C PHE A 3 18.95 13.87 45.11
N ILE A 4 20.21 13.66 45.50
CA ILE A 4 20.59 13.27 46.88
C ILE A 4 20.72 14.49 47.80
N SER A 5 21.08 15.65 47.25
CA SER A 5 21.24 16.91 48.00
C SER A 5 19.90 17.59 48.25
N SER A 6 19.12 17.85 47.20
CA SER A 6 17.90 18.65 47.31
C SER A 6 16.94 18.36 46.16
N TRP A 7 16.21 17.26 46.29
CA TRP A 7 15.29 16.73 45.28
C TRP A 7 14.26 17.76 44.78
N TYR A 8 13.81 18.69 45.63
CA TYR A 8 12.87 19.75 45.24
C TYR A 8 13.44 20.70 44.18
N TYR A 9 14.66 21.20 44.36
CA TYR A 9 15.29 22.09 43.36
C TYR A 9 15.61 21.35 42.06
N ALA A 10 15.93 20.06 42.15
CA ALA A 10 16.12 19.21 40.97
C ALA A 10 14.82 19.05 40.16
N LEU A 11 13.67 18.86 40.82
CA LEU A 11 12.37 18.79 40.15
C LEU A 11 11.98 20.13 39.52
N VAL A 12 12.20 21.25 40.21
CA VAL A 12 11.93 22.59 39.66
C VAL A 12 12.82 22.86 38.44
N ALA A 13 14.11 22.54 38.51
CA ALA A 13 15.03 22.70 37.38
C ALA A 13 14.64 21.80 36.20
N MET A 14 14.26 20.54 36.44
CA MET A 14 13.74 19.62 35.42
C MET A 14 12.47 20.15 34.76
N PHE A 15 11.55 20.73 35.54
CA PHE A 15 10.32 21.30 35.02
C PHE A 15 10.57 22.54 34.15
N ILE A 16 11.42 23.46 34.61
CA ILE A 16 11.80 24.65 33.83
C ILE A 16 12.49 24.24 32.52
N ALA A 17 13.43 23.29 32.57
CA ALA A 17 14.09 22.78 31.39
C ALA A 17 13.10 22.12 30.40
N PHE A 18 12.12 21.36 30.91
CA PHE A 18 11.07 20.76 30.09
C PHE A 18 10.19 21.82 29.39
N VAL A 19 9.79 22.88 30.11
CA VAL A 19 8.99 23.97 29.54
C VAL A 19 9.76 24.72 28.45
N ILE A 20 11.04 25.03 28.69
CA ILE A 20 11.91 25.69 27.70
C ILE A 20 12.07 24.81 26.46
N TYR A 21 12.35 23.51 26.65
CA TYR A 21 12.46 22.56 25.55
C TYR A 21 11.19 22.52 24.69
N ARG A 22 10.01 22.39 25.33
CA ARG A 22 8.71 22.37 24.65
C ARG A 22 8.40 23.68 23.93
N TYR A 23 8.84 24.81 24.48
CA TYR A 23 8.65 26.12 23.86
C TYR A 23 9.47 26.28 22.57
N ILE A 24 10.75 25.88 22.59
CA ILE A 24 11.62 25.89 21.40
C ILE A 24 11.05 24.97 20.32
N GLU A 25 10.61 23.77 20.71
CA GLU A 25 10.01 22.79 19.80
C GLU A 25 8.75 23.35 19.11
N TYR A 26 7.90 24.03 19.88
CA TYR A 26 6.69 24.68 19.36
C TYR A 26 7.01 25.83 18.39
N LYS A 27 7.93 26.73 18.77
CA LYS A 27 8.30 27.88 17.94
C LYS A 27 9.05 27.49 16.67
N GLY A 28 9.88 26.46 16.72
CA GLY A 28 10.50 25.87 15.53
C GLY A 28 9.45 25.31 14.56
N ALA A 29 8.45 24.60 15.08
CA ALA A 29 7.35 24.07 14.26
C ALA A 29 6.48 25.18 13.63
N GLU A 30 6.21 26.27 14.37
CA GLU A 30 5.45 27.43 13.87
C GLU A 30 6.21 28.17 12.75
N GLN A 31 7.54 28.30 12.85
CA GLN A 31 8.35 28.96 11.82
C GLN A 31 8.49 28.13 10.53
N GLU A 32 8.62 26.81 10.64
CA GLU A 32 8.74 25.92 9.48
C GLU A 32 7.41 25.65 8.77
N TRP A 33 6.29 25.65 9.50
CA TRP A 33 5.01 25.15 9.00
C TRP A 33 3.82 26.09 9.22
N GLY A 34 4.00 27.25 9.84
CA GLY A 34 2.97 28.29 10.05
C GLY A 34 1.95 27.98 11.15
N ASP A 35 1.77 26.71 11.53
CA ASP A 35 0.89 26.24 12.62
C ASP A 35 1.69 25.33 13.58
N GLY A 36 1.91 25.73 14.84
CA GLY A 36 2.81 25.00 15.76
C GLY A 36 2.42 23.53 16.02
N ILE A 37 1.13 23.22 16.26
CA ILE A 37 0.67 21.84 16.52
C ILE A 37 0.71 20.97 15.25
N ARG A 38 0.33 21.55 14.09
CA ARG A 38 0.35 20.82 12.81
C ARG A 38 1.77 20.63 12.29
N GLY A 39 2.67 21.58 12.56
CA GLY A 39 4.09 21.49 12.24
C GLY A 39 4.77 20.34 12.97
N LEU A 40 4.48 20.13 14.26
CA LEU A 40 4.98 18.96 14.99
C LEU A 40 4.52 17.64 14.37
N ALA A 41 3.23 17.54 13.99
CA ALA A 41 2.70 16.35 13.34
C ALA A 41 3.35 16.11 11.96
N MET A 42 3.57 17.16 11.17
CA MET A 42 4.25 17.08 9.87
C MET A 42 5.73 16.69 10.00
N SER A 43 6.44 17.24 10.98
CA SER A 43 7.84 16.87 11.25
C SER A 43 7.97 15.41 11.68
N ALA A 44 7.05 14.92 12.53
CA ALA A 44 7.00 13.50 12.90
C ALA A 44 6.70 12.60 11.70
N ALA A 45 5.78 13.01 10.81
CA ALA A 45 5.46 12.29 9.58
C ALA A 45 6.66 12.25 8.64
N ARG A 46 7.34 13.38 8.42
CA ARG A 46 8.55 13.48 7.59
C ARG A 46 9.66 12.57 8.10
N TYR A 47 9.94 12.60 9.41
CA TYR A 47 10.95 11.74 10.02
C TYR A 47 10.64 10.25 9.78
N SER A 48 9.38 9.85 9.95
CA SER A 48 8.93 8.49 9.71
C SER A 48 9.09 8.06 8.24
N LEU A 49 8.78 8.94 7.29
CA LEU A 49 8.92 8.69 5.86
C LEU A 49 10.38 8.54 5.41
N LEU A 50 11.27 9.40 5.93
CA LEU A 50 12.71 9.32 5.64
C LEU A 50 13.31 8.02 6.19
N ARG A 51 12.89 7.61 7.40
CA ARG A 51 13.32 6.34 7.99
C ARG A 51 12.81 5.13 7.22
N LEU A 52 11.63 5.21 6.61
CA LEU A 52 11.08 4.16 5.76
C LEU A 52 11.85 4.03 4.43
N GLN A 53 12.41 5.12 3.92
CA GLN A 53 13.17 5.14 2.67
C GLN A 53 14.59 4.57 2.80
N SER A 54 15.21 4.66 3.98
CA SER A 54 16.61 4.28 4.20
C SER A 54 16.85 2.79 4.50
N GLY A 55 15.80 2.01 4.75
CA GLY A 55 15.93 0.56 5.00
C GLY A 55 15.99 -0.28 3.71
N PRO A 56 16.81 -1.35 3.65
CA PRO A 56 16.75 -2.28 2.53
C PRO A 56 15.35 -2.90 2.47
N PRO A 57 14.70 -2.96 1.29
CA PRO A 57 13.36 -3.52 1.17
C PRO A 57 13.38 -4.97 1.67
N HIS A 58 12.67 -5.24 2.76
CA HIS A 58 12.65 -6.56 3.37
C HIS A 58 11.91 -7.54 2.45
N THR A 59 12.64 -8.44 1.77
CA THR A 59 12.10 -9.39 0.79
C THR A 59 11.34 -10.57 1.40
N LYS A 60 11.45 -10.79 2.72
CA LYS A 60 10.90 -11.98 3.40
C LYS A 60 9.44 -11.84 3.87
N ASN A 61 8.86 -10.64 3.83
CA ASN A 61 7.47 -10.42 4.30
C ASN A 61 6.75 -9.42 3.40
N TRP A 62 6.16 -9.90 2.30
CA TRP A 62 5.40 -9.05 1.38
C TRP A 62 4.06 -8.62 2.02
N ARG A 63 3.77 -7.31 1.99
CA ARG A 63 2.50 -6.74 2.44
C ARG A 63 1.84 -5.93 1.30
N PRO A 64 0.59 -6.22 0.91
CA PRO A 64 -0.07 -5.50 -0.18
C PRO A 64 -0.39 -4.04 0.20
N GLN A 65 0.20 -3.11 -0.54
CA GLN A 65 -0.15 -1.70 -0.59
C GLN A 65 -0.92 -1.46 -1.89
N LEU A 66 -2.25 -1.46 -1.78
CA LEU A 66 -3.18 -1.39 -2.91
C LEU A 66 -3.33 0.04 -3.45
N LEU A 67 -3.19 0.21 -4.76
CA LEU A 67 -3.64 1.35 -5.55
C LEU A 67 -4.88 0.91 -6.34
N LEU A 68 -6.03 1.54 -6.10
CA LEU A 68 -7.24 1.23 -6.87
C LEU A 68 -7.42 2.19 -8.04
N LEU A 69 -7.53 1.63 -9.24
CA LEU A 69 -7.90 2.34 -10.45
C LEU A 69 -9.39 2.14 -10.73
N MET A 70 -10.17 3.13 -10.35
CA MET A 70 -11.63 3.16 -10.56
C MET A 70 -11.99 3.94 -11.82
N LYS A 71 -12.94 3.40 -12.59
CA LYS A 71 -13.60 4.13 -13.67
C LYS A 71 -14.74 4.94 -13.07
N LEU A 72 -14.74 6.24 -13.33
CA LEU A 72 -15.85 7.13 -13.00
C LEU A 72 -16.80 7.20 -14.21
N ASP A 73 -18.07 7.41 -13.92
CA ASP A 73 -19.09 7.77 -14.90
C ASP A 73 -19.05 9.28 -15.19
N ASP A 74 -19.81 9.74 -16.18
CA ASP A 74 -19.88 11.17 -16.56
C ASP A 74 -20.37 12.07 -15.41
N LYS A 75 -21.08 11.47 -14.44
CA LYS A 75 -21.55 12.12 -13.20
C LYS A 75 -20.51 12.12 -12.07
N LEU A 76 -19.27 11.72 -12.34
CA LEU A 76 -18.18 11.54 -11.37
C LEU A 76 -18.43 10.46 -10.30
N GLU A 77 -19.45 9.63 -10.48
CA GLU A 77 -19.75 8.51 -9.59
C GLU A 77 -18.90 7.27 -9.95
N PRO A 78 -18.48 6.44 -8.98
CA PRO A 78 -17.79 5.19 -9.26
C PRO A 78 -18.69 4.23 -10.06
N LYS A 79 -18.25 3.81 -11.25
CA LYS A 79 -18.98 2.83 -12.06
C LYS A 79 -19.16 1.47 -11.35
N TYR A 80 -18.25 1.13 -10.44
CA TYR A 80 -18.27 -0.11 -9.66
C TYR A 80 -18.02 0.17 -8.17
N PRO A 81 -19.02 0.58 -7.38
CA PRO A 81 -18.84 0.92 -5.96
C PRO A 81 -18.37 -0.29 -5.12
N LYS A 82 -18.80 -1.51 -5.48
CA LYS A 82 -18.37 -2.76 -4.82
C LYS A 82 -16.88 -3.04 -4.93
N MET A 83 -16.16 -2.37 -5.82
CA MET A 83 -14.71 -2.47 -5.93
C MET A 83 -14.01 -1.87 -4.70
N VAL A 84 -14.55 -0.76 -4.17
CA VAL A 84 -14.06 -0.16 -2.92
C VAL A 84 -14.31 -1.11 -1.75
N LEU A 85 -15.49 -1.75 -1.73
CA LEU A 85 -15.84 -2.74 -0.71
C LEU A 85 -14.89 -3.95 -0.72
N PHE A 86 -14.61 -4.51 -1.90
CA PHE A 86 -13.65 -5.59 -2.07
C PHE A 86 -12.26 -5.22 -1.54
N CYS A 87 -11.75 -4.05 -1.90
CA CYS A 87 -10.46 -3.58 -1.40
C CYS A 87 -10.46 -3.34 0.12
N SER A 88 -11.58 -2.86 0.68
CA SER A 88 -11.76 -2.67 2.11
C SER A 88 -11.78 -4.00 2.87
N GLN A 89 -12.34 -5.07 2.30
CA GLN A 89 -12.32 -6.40 2.92
C GLN A 89 -10.94 -7.08 2.80
N LEU A 90 -10.25 -6.90 1.67
CA LEU A 90 -8.90 -7.43 1.46
C LEU A 90 -7.89 -6.85 2.45
N LYS A 91 -8.06 -5.58 2.78
CA LYS A 91 -7.24 -4.91 3.78
C LYS A 91 -8.09 -4.72 5.02
N ALA A 92 -8.02 -5.65 5.97
CA ALA A 92 -8.79 -5.66 7.23
C ALA A 92 -8.69 -4.39 8.12
N ALA A 93 -7.98 -3.34 7.67
CA ALA A 93 -7.98 -2.00 8.23
C ALA A 93 -8.62 -1.04 7.22
N GLY A 94 -9.75 -0.45 7.62
CA GLY A 94 -10.65 0.33 6.78
C GLY A 94 -9.99 1.38 5.88
N LEU A 95 -10.61 1.53 4.71
CA LEU A 95 -10.67 2.75 3.90
C LEU A 95 -9.39 3.59 3.80
N TYR A 96 -8.26 3.00 3.45
CA TYR A 96 -7.20 3.75 2.76
C TYR A 96 -6.92 3.14 1.39
N ILE A 97 -7.99 3.08 0.59
CA ILE A 97 -7.81 2.95 -0.85
C ILE A 97 -7.35 4.32 -1.35
N ARG A 98 -6.03 4.50 -1.48
CA ARG A 98 -5.47 5.78 -1.94
C ARG A 98 -5.77 5.89 -3.43
N ILE A 99 -6.87 6.58 -3.75
CA ILE A 99 -7.22 6.96 -5.11
C ILE A 99 -6.23 8.06 -5.49
N GLN A 100 -5.30 7.68 -6.37
CA GLN A 100 -4.46 8.55 -7.18
C GLN A 100 -3.78 9.72 -6.45
N ASN A 101 -2.73 9.40 -5.71
CA ASN A 101 -1.46 10.12 -5.84
C ASN A 101 -0.36 9.20 -5.32
N ALA A 102 0.59 8.90 -6.22
CA ALA A 102 1.71 8.01 -5.98
C ALA A 102 2.40 8.36 -4.66
N GLY A 103 2.77 7.31 -3.93
CA GLY A 103 3.31 7.36 -2.58
C GLY A 103 4.32 8.47 -2.31
N LEU A 104 4.24 9.07 -1.12
CA LEU A 104 5.26 10.00 -0.64
C LEU A 104 6.44 9.20 -0.05
N GLY A 105 7.62 9.30 -0.68
CA GLY A 105 8.84 8.66 -0.18
C GLY A 105 8.78 7.12 -0.13
N GLY A 106 8.95 6.54 1.06
CA GLY A 106 8.92 5.09 1.27
C GLY A 106 7.52 4.44 1.21
N LEU A 107 6.43 5.22 1.21
CA LEU A 107 5.05 4.69 1.20
C LEU A 107 4.51 4.49 -0.22
N ARG A 108 5.13 3.59 -0.99
CA ARG A 108 4.76 3.33 -2.40
C ARG A 108 3.81 2.14 -2.51
N HIS A 109 2.79 2.27 -3.34
CA HIS A 109 1.95 1.13 -3.70
C HIS A 109 2.80 0.05 -4.40
N ASN A 110 2.53 -1.20 -4.08
CA ASN A 110 3.19 -2.35 -4.70
C ASN A 110 2.19 -3.27 -5.40
N SER A 111 0.89 -2.95 -5.33
CA SER A 111 -0.20 -3.72 -5.89
C SER A 111 -1.21 -2.77 -6.52
N VAL A 112 -1.60 -3.02 -7.76
CA VAL A 112 -2.61 -2.25 -8.48
C VAL A 112 -3.86 -3.10 -8.64
N VAL A 113 -5.01 -2.54 -8.30
CA VAL A 113 -6.32 -3.15 -8.49
C VAL A 113 -7.02 -2.42 -9.63
N VAL A 114 -7.48 -3.15 -10.65
CA VAL A 114 -8.18 -2.58 -11.80
C VAL A 114 -9.42 -3.43 -12.13
N GLY A 115 -10.52 -2.76 -12.47
CA GLY A 115 -11.74 -3.45 -12.87
C GLY A 115 -11.62 -4.18 -14.20
N TRP A 116 -12.20 -5.38 -14.26
CA TRP A 116 -12.38 -6.08 -15.52
C TRP A 116 -13.14 -5.21 -16.54
N PRO A 117 -12.66 -5.09 -17.79
CA PRO A 117 -13.37 -4.34 -18.83
C PRO A 117 -14.59 -5.13 -19.31
N TYR A 118 -15.74 -4.96 -18.67
CA TYR A 118 -17.00 -5.56 -19.13
C TYR A 118 -17.39 -4.99 -20.50
N GLY A 119 -18.06 -5.80 -21.33
CA GLY A 119 -18.56 -5.36 -22.65
C GLY A 119 -17.49 -5.21 -23.74
N TRP A 120 -16.21 -5.48 -23.45
CA TRP A 120 -15.10 -5.24 -24.39
C TRP A 120 -15.21 -5.93 -25.76
N ARG A 121 -15.98 -7.02 -25.86
CA ARG A 121 -16.23 -7.75 -27.11
C ARG A 121 -17.39 -7.19 -27.93
N HIS A 122 -18.29 -6.43 -27.30
CA HIS A 122 -19.54 -5.96 -27.89
C HIS A 122 -19.59 -4.44 -28.02
N ASP A 123 -18.73 -3.71 -27.30
CA ASP A 123 -18.58 -2.27 -27.43
C ASP A 123 -17.91 -1.92 -28.77
N ALA A 124 -18.54 -1.05 -29.54
CA ALA A 124 -17.95 -0.44 -30.73
C ALA A 124 -16.70 0.39 -30.39
N ASN A 125 -16.57 0.84 -29.14
CA ASN A 125 -15.46 1.66 -28.66
C ASN A 125 -14.37 0.79 -28.00
N THR A 126 -13.33 0.42 -28.75
CA THR A 126 -12.20 -0.39 -28.27
C THR A 126 -11.31 0.32 -27.23
N LYS A 127 -11.56 1.61 -26.94
CA LYS A 127 -10.75 2.41 -26.00
C LYS A 127 -10.67 1.78 -24.60
N SER A 128 -11.78 1.27 -24.08
CA SER A 128 -11.84 0.67 -22.74
C SER A 128 -10.90 -0.52 -22.54
N PHE A 129 -10.75 -1.35 -23.58
CA PHE A 129 -9.87 -2.52 -23.56
C PHE A 129 -8.41 -2.12 -23.76
N ARG A 130 -8.13 -1.16 -24.66
CA ARG A 130 -6.77 -0.63 -24.86
C ARG A 130 -6.22 0.00 -23.58
N THR A 131 -6.99 0.86 -22.92
CA THR A 131 -6.61 1.44 -21.62
C THR A 131 -6.35 0.37 -20.55
N PHE A 132 -7.11 -0.73 -20.56
CA PHE A 132 -6.86 -1.86 -19.66
C PHE A 132 -5.51 -2.53 -19.98
N LEU A 133 -5.23 -2.84 -21.25
CA LEU A 133 -3.95 -3.42 -21.66
C LEU A 133 -2.76 -2.52 -21.35
N ASP A 134 -2.88 -1.22 -21.59
CA ASP A 134 -1.84 -0.25 -21.26
C ASP A 134 -1.59 -0.21 -19.75
N THR A 135 -2.66 -0.33 -18.94
CA THR A 135 -2.54 -0.45 -17.48
C THR A 135 -1.77 -1.71 -17.10
N VAL A 136 -2.08 -2.86 -17.69
CA VAL A 136 -1.37 -4.13 -17.42
C VAL A 136 0.12 -3.99 -17.74
N ARG A 137 0.46 -3.43 -18.92
CA ARG A 137 1.85 -3.20 -19.35
C ARG A 137 2.59 -2.25 -18.40
N ASN A 138 1.94 -1.17 -17.98
CA ASN A 138 2.52 -0.21 -17.04
C ASN A 138 2.77 -0.84 -15.66
N VAL A 139 1.87 -1.71 -15.19
CA VAL A 139 2.01 -2.42 -13.90
C VAL A 139 3.15 -3.43 -13.95
N GLU A 140 3.28 -4.16 -15.06
CA GLU A 140 4.39 -5.08 -15.32
C GLU A 140 5.74 -4.33 -15.37
N ALA A 141 5.81 -3.25 -16.16
CA ALA A 141 7.02 -2.42 -16.27
C ALA A 141 7.45 -1.82 -14.92
N ALA A 142 6.47 -1.48 -14.08
CA ALA A 142 6.70 -0.98 -12.72
C ALA A 142 7.01 -2.08 -11.68
N LYS A 143 7.03 -3.37 -12.08
CA LYS A 143 7.24 -4.54 -11.21
C LYS A 143 6.28 -4.58 -10.01
N MET A 144 5.02 -4.20 -10.25
CA MET A 144 3.96 -4.22 -9.24
C MET A 144 3.06 -5.44 -9.41
N ALA A 145 2.42 -5.88 -8.33
CA ALA A 145 1.39 -6.90 -8.40
C ALA A 145 0.12 -6.34 -9.06
N LEU A 146 -0.57 -7.15 -9.87
CA LEU A 146 -1.83 -6.79 -10.51
C LEU A 146 -2.97 -7.65 -9.96
N LEU A 147 -4.08 -7.02 -9.56
CA LEU A 147 -5.29 -7.67 -9.09
C LEU A 147 -6.47 -7.22 -9.98
N VAL A 148 -7.16 -8.17 -10.60
CA VAL A 148 -8.27 -7.89 -11.52
C VAL A 148 -9.53 -8.63 -11.06
N PRO A 149 -10.38 -8.01 -10.21
CA PRO A 149 -11.66 -8.62 -9.85
C PRO A 149 -12.62 -8.63 -11.03
N LYS A 150 -13.09 -9.83 -11.38
CA LYS A 150 -14.15 -10.08 -12.35
C LYS A 150 -15.43 -10.50 -11.60
N GLY A 151 -16.59 -10.06 -12.08
CA GLY A 151 -17.87 -10.31 -11.43
C GLY A 151 -18.12 -9.45 -10.18
N ILE A 152 -17.47 -8.29 -10.05
CA ILE A 152 -17.51 -7.45 -8.82
C ILE A 152 -18.92 -7.06 -8.37
N ASN A 153 -19.88 -7.00 -9.29
CA ASN A 153 -21.28 -6.68 -8.98
C ASN A 153 -21.94 -7.75 -8.09
N GLN A 154 -21.45 -8.99 -8.13
CA GLN A 154 -21.93 -10.11 -7.31
C GLN A 154 -21.19 -10.21 -5.97
N PHE A 155 -20.20 -9.34 -5.73
CA PHE A 155 -19.45 -9.36 -4.48
C PHE A 155 -20.38 -9.09 -3.28
N PRO A 156 -20.25 -9.86 -2.18
CA PRO A 156 -21.13 -9.75 -1.01
C PRO A 156 -20.97 -8.41 -0.30
N GLU A 157 -22.05 -7.95 0.32
CA GLU A 157 -22.05 -6.72 1.11
C GLU A 157 -21.32 -6.90 2.44
N GLN A 158 -20.90 -5.78 3.03
CA GLN A 158 -20.20 -5.79 4.32
C GLN A 158 -21.08 -6.43 5.39
N GLY A 159 -20.52 -7.39 6.15
CA GLY A 159 -21.24 -8.08 7.22
C GLY A 159 -22.01 -9.33 6.78
N THR A 160 -22.15 -9.58 5.47
CA THR A 160 -22.74 -10.82 4.97
C THR A 160 -21.75 -11.97 5.14
N LYS A 161 -22.05 -12.92 6.03
CA LYS A 161 -21.25 -14.16 6.16
C LYS A 161 -21.65 -15.12 5.06
N VAL A 162 -20.76 -15.29 4.08
CA VAL A 162 -20.91 -16.31 3.04
C VAL A 162 -20.27 -17.61 3.52
N ARG A 163 -20.92 -18.75 3.27
CA ARG A 163 -20.37 -20.09 3.48
C ARG A 163 -20.07 -20.72 2.12
N GLY A 164 -18.90 -21.32 1.99
CA GLY A 164 -18.44 -21.94 0.75
C GLY A 164 -16.94 -22.22 0.78
N THR A 165 -16.40 -22.60 -0.37
CA THR A 165 -14.96 -22.80 -0.57
C THR A 165 -14.34 -21.62 -1.31
N ILE A 166 -13.04 -21.42 -1.12
CA ILE A 166 -12.23 -20.53 -1.96
C ILE A 166 -11.29 -21.43 -2.75
N ASP A 167 -11.56 -21.57 -4.04
CA ASP A 167 -10.74 -22.39 -4.92
C ASP A 167 -9.57 -21.56 -5.46
N VAL A 168 -8.35 -21.99 -5.16
CA VAL A 168 -7.11 -21.33 -5.59
C VAL A 168 -6.45 -22.16 -6.67
N TRP A 169 -6.43 -21.63 -7.89
CA TRP A 169 -5.76 -22.24 -9.03
C TRP A 169 -4.37 -21.63 -9.18
N TRP A 170 -3.34 -22.36 -8.76
CA TRP A 170 -1.96 -21.94 -8.96
C TRP A 170 -1.40 -22.54 -10.25
N ILE A 171 -1.07 -21.65 -11.19
CA ILE A 171 -0.47 -22.00 -12.47
C ILE A 171 0.99 -21.56 -12.41
N VAL A 172 1.91 -22.48 -12.69
CA VAL A 172 3.34 -22.16 -12.73
C VAL A 172 3.61 -21.36 -14.00
N HIS A 173 3.80 -20.06 -13.85
CA HIS A 173 4.40 -19.24 -14.89
C HIS A 173 5.89 -19.57 -14.97
N ILE A 174 6.26 -20.38 -15.96
CA ILE A 174 7.65 -20.49 -16.38
C ILE A 174 8.02 -19.16 -17.04
N LEU A 175 8.64 -18.28 -16.26
CA LEU A 175 9.24 -17.04 -16.74
C LEU A 175 10.47 -17.42 -17.59
N PHE A 176 10.24 -17.70 -18.88
CA PHE A 176 11.28 -17.87 -19.88
C PHE A 176 11.75 -16.51 -20.43
N VAL A 177 11.94 -15.52 -19.56
CA VAL A 177 12.54 -14.23 -19.94
C VAL A 177 13.34 -13.74 -18.73
N HIS A 178 14.65 -13.54 -18.92
CA HIS A 178 15.57 -12.84 -18.02
C HIS A 178 16.35 -13.61 -16.91
N SER A 179 16.60 -14.92 -17.04
CA SER A 179 17.67 -15.56 -16.25
C SER A 179 18.30 -16.80 -16.93
N TYR A 180 18.54 -16.73 -18.23
CA TYR A 180 19.16 -17.86 -18.96
C TYR A 180 20.68 -17.96 -18.78
N ASP A 181 21.36 -16.93 -18.25
CA ASP A 181 22.83 -16.90 -18.12
C ASP A 181 23.38 -17.34 -16.75
N SER A 182 22.56 -17.44 -15.69
CA SER A 182 23.10 -17.71 -14.33
C SER A 182 22.82 -19.10 -13.76
N TYR A 183 22.13 -19.98 -14.49
CA TYR A 183 21.75 -21.32 -14.00
C TYR A 183 22.23 -22.49 -14.86
N ARG A 184 23.30 -22.30 -15.65
CA ARG A 184 23.86 -23.38 -16.49
C ARG A 184 24.78 -24.35 -15.76
N GLU A 185 24.96 -24.23 -14.45
CA GLU A 185 25.78 -25.16 -13.66
C GLU A 185 25.03 -25.65 -12.42
N LYS A 186 24.21 -26.69 -12.60
CA LYS A 186 24.06 -27.84 -11.69
C LYS A 186 22.96 -28.80 -12.21
N PRO A 187 23.26 -30.10 -12.39
CA PRO A 187 22.26 -31.06 -12.81
C PRO A 187 21.60 -31.76 -11.60
N GLN A 188 20.38 -32.26 -11.85
CA GLN A 188 19.67 -33.37 -11.19
C GLN A 188 18.71 -33.08 -10.01
N GLY A 189 17.51 -33.69 -10.11
CA GLY A 189 16.68 -34.08 -8.96
C GLY A 189 15.18 -33.80 -9.10
N LEU A 190 14.44 -34.62 -9.85
CA LEU A 190 12.97 -34.61 -9.89
C LEU A 190 12.43 -35.24 -8.58
N GLY A 191 11.70 -34.48 -7.76
CA GLY A 191 11.09 -34.96 -6.52
C GLY A 191 9.59 -34.67 -6.46
N VAL A 192 8.77 -35.69 -6.72
CA VAL A 192 7.31 -35.67 -6.56
C VAL A 192 6.99 -36.01 -5.10
N GLY A 193 6.39 -35.07 -4.36
CA GLY A 193 5.90 -35.29 -3.00
C GLY A 193 4.37 -35.28 -2.96
N LYS A 194 3.76 -36.46 -2.78
CA LYS A 194 2.36 -36.60 -2.32
C LYS A 194 2.34 -36.42 -0.80
N VAL A 195 1.40 -35.64 -0.29
CA VAL A 195 1.13 -35.52 1.15
C VAL A 195 -0.11 -36.36 1.46
N GLY A 196 0.07 -37.36 2.33
CA GLY A 196 -1.00 -38.02 3.07
C GLY A 196 -1.18 -37.37 4.44
#